data_AF-A0A350CUK7-F1
#
_entry.id   AF-A0A350CUK7-F1
#
_cell.length_a   1.000
_cell.length_b   1.000
_cell.length_c   1.000
_cell.angle_alpha   90.00
_cell.angle_beta   90.00
_cell.angle_gamma   90.00
#
_symmetry.space_group_name_H-M   'P 1'
#
loop_
_entity.id
_entity.type
_entity.pdbx_description
1 polymer ?
#
loop_
_entity_poly.entity_id
_entity_poly.type
_entity_poly.pdbx_seq_one_letter_code
_entity_poly.pdbx_strand_id
1 'polypeptide(L)'
;MKGKRGPASHEFGSAPTTIMEPPQVVLPDDQLFSRRALRLRELMVMVPALDEFLDFMARLAQAQHQVLSGREPSWRPAPDAFDQALEHRMPPLGFRALRRDLDWQGDLRAILDALALHVGERQRPLLQALRDANADALQAIAEDVLEQRAGSADTRGLMPLVAAALQVA
;
A
#
# COMPACT_ATOMS: atom_id res chain seq x y z
N MET A 1 -7.93 31.14 32.48
CA MET A 1 -6.63 30.48 32.23
C MET A 1 -6.87 29.29 31.29
N LYS A 2 -6.47 29.38 30.01
CA LYS A 2 -6.57 28.26 29.06
C LYS A 2 -5.50 27.22 29.43
N GLY A 3 -5.92 26.06 29.92
CA GLY A 3 -5.02 24.95 30.20
C GLY A 3 -4.36 24.47 28.91
N LYS A 4 -3.03 24.57 28.84
CA LYS A 4 -2.24 23.83 27.84
C LYS A 4 -2.44 22.34 28.10
N ARG A 5 -3.26 21.67 27.29
CA ARG A 5 -3.27 20.20 27.24
C ARG A 5 -1.90 19.77 26.73
N GLY A 6 -1.14 19.05 27.55
CA GLY A 6 0.12 18.42 27.15
C GLY A 6 -0.11 17.36 26.06
N PRO A 7 0.96 16.78 25.49
CA PRO A 7 0.81 15.74 24.49
C PRO A 7 -0.07 14.62 25.04
N ALA A 8 -1.11 14.25 24.30
CA ALA A 8 -1.81 13.00 24.55
C ALA A 8 -0.89 11.88 24.09
N SER A 9 -0.10 11.36 25.03
CA SER A 9 0.66 10.14 24.83
C SER A 9 -0.30 8.97 24.96
N HIS A 10 -0.46 8.22 23.89
CA HIS A 10 -1.14 6.94 23.92
C HIS A 10 -0.11 5.83 23.79
N GLU A 11 -0.48 4.63 24.20
CA GLU A 11 0.39 3.43 24.15
C GLU A 11 1.00 3.22 22.75
N PHE A 12 0.32 3.68 21.69
CA PHE A 12 0.75 3.50 20.30
C PHE A 12 1.40 4.73 19.65
N GLY A 13 1.64 5.83 20.39
CA GLY A 13 2.31 7.02 19.84
C GLY A 13 1.92 8.33 20.53
N SER A 14 2.58 9.43 20.17
CA SER A 14 2.31 10.76 20.71
C SER A 14 1.70 11.67 19.66
N ALA A 15 0.62 12.38 20.02
CA ALA A 15 0.09 13.45 19.21
C ALA A 15 0.98 14.71 19.32
N PRO A 16 1.24 15.44 18.23
CA PRO A 16 2.02 16.67 18.27
C PRO A 16 1.34 17.72 19.17
N THR A 17 2.14 18.39 20.01
CA THR A 17 1.67 19.33 21.04
C THR A 17 1.55 20.78 20.55
N THR A 18 2.05 21.06 19.35
CA THR A 18 2.08 22.41 18.78
C THR A 18 0.81 22.67 17.98
N ILE A 19 0.11 23.76 18.28
CA ILE A 19 -0.97 24.31 17.46
C ILE A 19 -0.31 24.99 16.25
N MET A 20 0.21 24.19 15.34
CA MET A 20 0.67 24.64 14.03
C MET A 20 -0.42 24.22 13.04
N GLU A 21 -0.87 25.16 12.21
CA GLU A 21 -1.83 24.83 11.16
C GLU A 21 -1.20 23.77 10.25
N PRO A 22 -1.81 22.57 10.13
CA PRO A 22 -1.20 21.49 9.37
C PRO A 22 -1.12 21.87 7.89
N PRO A 23 -0.08 21.41 7.18
CA PRO A 23 -0.03 21.59 5.74
C PRO A 23 -1.28 21.00 5.09
N GLN A 24 -1.86 21.73 4.12
CA GLN A 24 -3.07 21.29 3.41
C GLN A 24 -2.85 20.01 2.61
N VAL A 25 -1.61 19.78 2.15
CA VAL A 25 -1.21 18.59 1.39
C VAL A 25 0.14 18.11 1.92
N VAL A 26 0.25 16.81 2.17
CA VAL A 26 1.52 16.14 2.49
C VAL A 26 1.72 15.03 1.48
N LEU A 27 2.79 15.13 0.69
CA LEU A 27 3.20 14.06 -0.19
C LEU A 27 4.04 13.03 0.59
N PRO A 28 3.90 11.74 0.30
CA PRO A 28 4.80 10.74 0.86
C PRO A 28 6.23 10.91 0.32
N ASP A 29 7.20 10.50 1.11
CA ASP A 29 8.58 10.31 0.64
C ASP A 29 8.78 8.89 0.09
N ASP A 30 9.94 8.68 -0.55
CA ASP A 30 10.40 7.38 -1.05
C ASP A 30 10.60 6.33 0.07
N GLN A 31 10.71 6.80 1.32
CA GLN A 31 10.83 5.98 2.54
C GLN A 31 9.48 5.63 3.18
N LEU A 32 8.34 5.91 2.55
CA LEU A 32 7.03 5.62 3.12
C LEU A 32 6.89 4.13 3.51
N PHE A 33 7.23 3.23 2.59
CA PHE A 33 7.05 1.79 2.80
C PHE A 33 8.09 1.19 3.75
N SER A 34 9.33 1.68 3.74
CA SER A 34 10.36 1.26 4.70
C SER A 34 9.98 1.65 6.13
N ARG A 35 9.49 2.87 6.34
CA ARG A 35 8.96 3.32 7.65
C ARG A 35 7.73 2.52 8.08
N ARG A 36 6.82 2.20 7.16
CA ARG A 36 5.68 1.32 7.46
C ARG A 36 6.12 -0.09 7.88
N ALA A 37 7.09 -0.67 7.17
CA ALA A 37 7.64 -1.98 7.53
C ALA A 37 8.26 -1.98 8.93
N LEU A 38 9.06 -0.95 9.25
CA LEU A 38 9.64 -0.77 10.59
C LEU A 38 8.53 -0.66 11.66
N ARG A 39 7.53 0.20 11.41
CA ARG A 39 6.44 0.42 12.37
C ARG A 39 5.64 -0.85 12.64
N LEU A 40 5.40 -1.68 11.62
CA LEU A 40 4.70 -2.96 11.77
C LEU A 40 5.50 -3.96 12.62
N ARG A 41 6.84 -3.97 12.51
CA ARG A 41 7.70 -4.81 13.37
C ARG A 41 7.70 -4.34 14.82
N GLU A 42 7.65 -3.03 15.06
CA GLU A 42 7.48 -2.51 16.41
C GLU A 42 6.13 -2.94 17.00
N LEU A 43 5.05 -2.80 16.22
CA LEU A 43 3.70 -3.19 16.64
C LEU A 43 3.59 -4.70 16.91
N MET A 44 4.31 -5.54 16.16
CA MET A 44 4.38 -6.98 16.40
C MET A 44 4.84 -7.30 17.83
N VAL A 45 5.82 -6.57 18.35
CA VAL A 45 6.31 -6.75 19.74
C VAL A 45 5.29 -6.25 20.75
N MET A 46 4.55 -5.20 20.41
CA MET A 46 3.54 -4.59 21.29
C MET A 46 2.21 -5.35 21.32
N VAL A 47 1.89 -6.12 20.27
CA VAL A 47 0.62 -6.83 20.12
C VAL A 47 0.85 -8.30 19.77
N PRO A 48 1.24 -9.15 20.76
CA PRO A 48 1.60 -10.55 20.51
C PRO A 48 0.49 -11.37 19.87
N ALA A 49 -0.78 -11.04 20.11
CA ALA A 49 -1.92 -11.75 19.51
C ALA A 49 -2.04 -11.59 17.98
N LEU A 50 -1.34 -10.62 17.39
CA LEU A 50 -1.33 -10.36 15.95
C LEU A 50 0.08 -10.48 15.34
N ASP A 51 1.02 -11.12 16.04
CA ASP A 51 2.43 -11.13 15.68
C ASP A 51 2.68 -11.70 14.27
N GLU A 52 2.13 -12.88 13.94
CA GLU A 52 2.28 -13.52 12.65
C GLU A 52 1.70 -12.66 11.50
N PHE A 53 0.57 -12.01 11.78
CA PHE A 53 -0.07 -11.11 10.81
C PHE A 53 0.77 -9.86 10.59
N LEU A 54 1.24 -9.22 11.66
CA LEU A 54 2.04 -8.00 11.60
C LEU A 54 3.42 -8.25 10.99
N ASP A 55 4.04 -9.40 11.26
CA ASP A 55 5.29 -9.82 10.60
C ASP A 55 5.07 -9.98 9.09
N PHE A 56 4.00 -10.66 8.68
CA PHE A 56 3.68 -10.82 7.26
C PHE A 56 3.43 -9.47 6.57
N MET A 57 2.65 -8.57 7.19
CA MET A 57 2.40 -7.24 6.65
C MET A 57 3.67 -6.37 6.63
N ALA A 58 4.57 -6.53 7.60
CA ALA A 58 5.86 -5.84 7.60
C ALA A 58 6.73 -6.29 6.42
N ARG A 59 6.72 -7.60 6.10
CA ARG A 59 7.41 -8.14 4.92
C ARG A 59 6.80 -7.65 3.62
N LEU A 60 5.47 -7.57 3.55
CA LEU A 60 4.76 -7.02 2.40
C LEU A 60 5.14 -5.54 2.16
N ALA A 61 5.12 -4.72 3.21
CA ALA A 61 5.56 -3.32 3.12
C ALA A 61 7.04 -3.21 2.72
N GLN A 62 7.91 -4.09 3.23
CA GLN A 62 9.31 -4.13 2.81
C GLN A 62 9.47 -4.49 1.33
N ALA A 63 8.67 -5.43 0.81
CA ALA A 63 8.65 -5.78 -0.61
C ALA A 63 8.15 -4.60 -1.47
N GLN A 64 7.11 -3.88 -1.04
CA GLN A 64 6.66 -2.65 -1.70
C GLN A 64 7.80 -1.63 -1.80
N HIS A 65 8.56 -1.42 -0.73
CA HIS A 65 9.71 -0.51 -0.76
C HIS A 65 10.81 -0.95 -1.76
N GLN A 66 11.10 -2.25 -1.82
CA GLN A 66 12.09 -2.79 -2.77
C GLN A 66 11.65 -2.59 -4.23
N VAL A 67 10.37 -2.81 -4.53
CA VAL A 67 9.83 -2.61 -5.87
C VAL A 67 9.83 -1.12 -6.24
N LEU A 68 9.35 -0.24 -5.35
CA LEU A 68 9.36 1.22 -5.55
C LEU A 68 10.77 1.77 -5.78
N SER A 69 11.77 1.24 -5.08
CA SER A 69 13.16 1.72 -5.17
C SER A 69 13.93 1.12 -6.35
N GLY A 70 13.49 -0.03 -6.87
CA GLY A 70 14.25 -0.84 -7.83
C GLY A 70 13.71 -0.82 -9.25
N ARG A 71 12.48 -0.34 -9.48
CA ARG A 71 11.85 -0.29 -10.80
C ARG A 71 11.60 1.14 -11.24
N GLU A 72 11.90 1.41 -12.51
CA GLU A 72 11.43 2.62 -13.17
C GLU A 72 9.93 2.50 -13.46
N PRO A 73 9.13 3.55 -13.20
CA PRO A 73 7.72 3.56 -13.56
C PRO A 73 7.53 3.32 -15.06
N SER A 74 6.65 2.37 -15.41
CA SER A 74 6.33 2.04 -16.81
C SER A 74 5.51 3.13 -17.50
N TRP A 75 4.82 3.95 -16.71
CA TRP A 75 3.99 5.05 -17.17
C TRP A 75 4.47 6.37 -16.57
N ARG A 76 4.38 7.44 -17.37
CA ARG A 76 4.58 8.80 -16.92
C ARG A 76 3.44 9.66 -17.48
N PRO A 77 2.90 10.60 -16.71
CA PRO A 77 1.91 11.53 -17.24
C PRO A 77 2.51 12.34 -18.39
N ALA A 78 1.67 12.74 -19.34
CA ALA A 78 2.06 13.74 -20.33
C ALA A 78 2.50 15.03 -19.61
N PRO A 79 3.46 15.81 -20.16
CA PRO A 79 4.03 16.97 -19.47
C PRO A 79 3.00 17.99 -18.96
N ASP A 80 1.85 18.11 -19.63
CA ASP A 80 0.77 19.04 -19.34
C ASP A 80 -0.46 18.39 -18.68
N ALA A 81 -0.44 17.09 -18.40
CA ALA A 81 -1.60 16.36 -17.90
C ALA A 81 -2.11 16.89 -16.55
N PHE A 82 -1.20 17.31 -15.66
CA PHE A 82 -1.57 17.86 -14.35
C PHE A 82 -2.12 19.29 -14.45
N ASP A 83 -1.61 20.10 -15.37
CA ASP A 83 -2.14 21.45 -15.62
C ASP A 83 -3.55 21.37 -16.20
N GLN A 84 -3.78 20.47 -17.17
CA GLN A 84 -5.11 20.20 -17.71
C GLN A 84 -6.09 19.68 -16.65
N ALA A 85 -5.65 18.73 -15.81
CA ALA A 85 -6.47 18.21 -14.72
C ALA A 85 -6.86 19.34 -13.74
N LEU A 86 -5.93 20.25 -13.43
CA LEU A 86 -6.20 21.40 -12.57
C LEU A 86 -7.19 22.38 -13.21
N GLU A 87 -7.01 22.71 -14.49
CA GLU A 87 -7.92 23.58 -15.25
C GLU A 87 -9.36 23.05 -15.23
N HIS A 88 -9.51 21.75 -15.44
CA HIS A 88 -10.81 21.09 -15.42
C HIS A 88 -11.30 20.68 -14.02
N ARG A 89 -10.56 20.99 -12.95
CA ARG A 89 -10.84 20.61 -11.56
C ARG A 89 -11.06 19.10 -11.38
N MET A 90 -10.29 18.30 -12.12
CA MET A 90 -10.29 16.85 -12.04
C MET A 90 -9.12 16.37 -11.17
N PRO A 91 -9.27 15.25 -10.44
CA PRO A 91 -8.14 14.62 -9.78
C PRO A 91 -7.07 14.23 -10.81
N PRO A 92 -5.80 14.66 -10.64
CA PRO A 92 -4.74 14.39 -11.62
C PRO A 92 -4.38 12.90 -11.73
N LEU A 93 -4.69 12.12 -10.70
CA LEU A 93 -4.42 10.69 -10.62
C LEU A 93 -5.73 9.90 -10.44
N GLY A 94 -6.59 9.94 -11.45
CA GLY A 94 -7.85 9.19 -11.44
C GLY A 94 -7.63 7.68 -11.57
N PHE A 95 -7.97 6.90 -10.53
CA PHE A 95 -7.68 5.47 -10.47
C PHE A 95 -8.24 4.65 -11.64
N ARG A 96 -9.39 5.05 -12.21
CA ARG A 96 -10.03 4.32 -13.33
C ARG A 96 -9.22 4.38 -14.61
N ALA A 97 -8.60 5.53 -14.89
CA ALA A 97 -7.73 5.71 -16.05
C ALA A 97 -6.38 5.04 -15.78
N LEU A 98 -5.75 5.38 -14.64
CA LEU A 98 -4.44 4.86 -14.27
C LEU A 98 -4.38 3.33 -14.21
N ARG A 99 -5.41 2.65 -13.67
CA ARG A 99 -5.44 1.18 -13.62
C ARG A 99 -5.23 0.51 -14.98
N ARG A 100 -5.63 1.16 -16.08
CA ARG A 100 -5.45 0.64 -17.44
C ARG A 100 -4.05 0.88 -17.99
N ASP A 101 -3.43 1.98 -17.57
CA ASP A 101 -2.17 2.46 -18.14
C ASP A 101 -0.95 2.02 -17.32
N LEU A 102 -1.13 1.68 -16.03
CA LEU A 102 -0.09 1.23 -15.11
C LEU A 102 0.18 -0.28 -15.19
N ASP A 103 1.46 -0.67 -15.10
CA ASP A 103 1.89 -2.09 -15.01
C ASP A 103 1.84 -2.63 -13.57
N TRP A 104 0.69 -2.47 -12.91
CA TRP A 104 0.52 -2.93 -11.53
C TRP A 104 0.60 -4.46 -11.41
N GLN A 105 0.33 -5.21 -12.48
CA GLN A 105 0.49 -6.67 -12.51
C GLN A 105 1.97 -7.08 -12.48
N GLY A 106 2.83 -6.33 -13.18
CA GLY A 106 4.27 -6.46 -13.05
C GLY A 106 4.75 -6.15 -11.63
N ASP A 107 4.20 -5.11 -10.99
CA ASP A 107 4.55 -4.79 -9.60
C ASP A 107 4.11 -5.88 -8.63
N LEU A 108 2.92 -6.45 -8.86
CA LEU A 108 2.45 -7.61 -8.12
C LEU A 108 3.43 -8.79 -8.25
N ARG A 109 3.86 -9.12 -9.47
CA ARG A 109 4.85 -10.19 -9.71
C ARG A 109 6.13 -9.94 -8.91
N ALA A 110 6.66 -8.72 -8.98
CA ALA A 110 7.89 -8.34 -8.28
C ALA A 110 7.74 -8.43 -6.75
N ILE A 111 6.60 -7.99 -6.20
CA ILE A 111 6.28 -8.12 -4.77
C ILE A 111 6.21 -9.61 -4.37
N LEU A 112 5.53 -10.45 -5.15
CA LEU A 112 5.39 -11.89 -4.86
C LEU A 112 6.75 -12.60 -4.87
N ASP A 113 7.66 -12.20 -5.75
CA ASP A 113 9.02 -12.74 -5.84
C ASP A 113 9.87 -12.33 -4.63
N ALA A 114 9.80 -11.06 -4.20
CA ALA A 114 10.45 -10.58 -2.99
C ALA A 114 9.94 -11.31 -1.71
N LEU A 115 8.64 -11.61 -1.65
CA LEU A 115 8.04 -12.32 -0.53
C LEU A 115 8.38 -13.81 -0.49
N ALA A 116 8.52 -14.46 -1.65
CA ALA A 116 8.70 -15.91 -1.77
C ALA A 116 9.90 -16.46 -0.97
N LEU A 117 10.91 -15.63 -0.75
CA LEU A 117 12.12 -15.97 0.00
C LEU A 117 11.90 -16.11 1.51
N HIS A 118 10.81 -15.56 2.05
CA HIS A 118 10.64 -15.36 3.49
C HIS A 118 9.26 -15.76 4.04
N VAL A 119 8.43 -16.36 3.20
CA VAL A 119 7.05 -16.74 3.50
C VAL A 119 6.98 -18.12 4.17
N GLY A 120 6.14 -18.24 5.22
CA GLY A 120 5.80 -19.52 5.84
C GLY A 120 4.82 -20.36 5.02
N GLU A 121 4.66 -21.62 5.41
CA GLU A 121 3.83 -22.59 4.66
C GLU A 121 2.37 -22.14 4.48
N ARG A 122 1.79 -21.43 5.45
CA ARG A 122 0.38 -20.98 5.41
C ARG A 122 0.12 -19.94 4.33
N GLN A 123 1.10 -19.12 3.96
CA GLN A 123 0.90 -18.05 2.97
C GLN A 123 1.35 -18.47 1.56
N ARG A 124 2.09 -19.58 1.41
CA ARG A 124 2.48 -20.10 0.08
C ARG A 124 1.29 -20.31 -0.86
N PRO A 125 0.14 -20.88 -0.43
CA PRO A 125 -1.01 -21.06 -1.33
C PRO A 125 -1.58 -19.73 -1.86
N LEU A 126 -1.54 -18.66 -1.05
CA LEU A 126 -2.01 -17.34 -1.48
C LEU A 126 -1.13 -16.76 -2.58
N LEU A 127 0.20 -16.85 -2.39
CA LEU A 127 1.17 -16.40 -3.39
C LEU A 127 1.06 -17.22 -4.68
N GLN A 128 0.85 -18.53 -4.56
CA GLN A 128 0.69 -19.41 -5.70
C GLN A 128 -0.61 -19.12 -6.46
N ALA A 129 -1.73 -18.94 -5.76
CA ALA A 129 -3.01 -18.58 -6.36
C ALA A 129 -2.91 -17.28 -7.19
N LEU A 130 -2.18 -16.27 -6.71
CA LEU A 130 -1.94 -15.04 -7.46
C LEU A 130 -1.00 -15.22 -8.65
N ARG A 131 -0.02 -16.13 -8.56
CA ARG A 131 0.88 -16.44 -9.69
C ARG A 131 0.17 -17.21 -10.81
N ASP A 132 -0.80 -18.03 -10.46
CA ASP A 132 -1.57 -18.87 -11.39
C ASP A 132 -2.81 -18.16 -11.94
N ALA A 133 -3.25 -17.08 -11.28
CA ALA A 133 -4.36 -16.26 -11.75
C ALA A 133 -4.04 -15.63 -13.11
N ASN A 134 -5.01 -15.69 -14.03
CA ASN A 134 -4.92 -14.99 -15.29
C ASN A 134 -5.18 -13.48 -15.11
N ALA A 135 -4.88 -12.69 -16.16
CA ALA A 135 -5.01 -11.24 -16.13
C ALA A 135 -6.44 -10.78 -15.78
N ASP A 136 -7.47 -11.46 -16.28
CA ASP A 136 -8.87 -11.10 -16.03
C ASP A 136 -9.27 -11.32 -14.56
N ALA A 137 -8.83 -12.42 -13.96
CA ALA A 137 -9.07 -12.71 -12.54
C ALA A 137 -8.34 -11.70 -11.64
N LEU A 138 -7.09 -11.38 -11.94
CA LEU A 138 -6.35 -10.34 -11.23
C LEU A 138 -7.06 -8.98 -11.36
N GLN A 139 -7.53 -8.65 -12.56
CA GLN A 139 -8.27 -7.42 -12.84
C GLN A 139 -9.57 -7.32 -12.03
N ALA A 140 -10.30 -8.42 -11.89
CA ALA A 140 -11.50 -8.48 -11.06
C ALA A 140 -11.19 -8.22 -9.58
N ILE A 141 -10.13 -8.81 -9.05
CA ILE A 141 -9.69 -8.58 -7.65
C ILE A 141 -9.28 -7.11 -7.46
N ALA A 142 -8.53 -6.54 -8.40
CA ALA A 142 -8.14 -5.13 -8.34
C ALA A 142 -9.35 -4.20 -8.37
N GLU A 143 -10.39 -4.54 -9.13
CA GLU A 143 -11.64 -3.78 -9.13
C GLU A 143 -12.39 -3.87 -7.81
N ASP A 144 -12.47 -5.06 -7.20
CA ASP A 144 -13.07 -5.22 -5.89
C ASP A 144 -12.32 -4.38 -4.84
N VAL A 145 -10.98 -4.35 -4.89
CA VAL A 145 -10.15 -3.51 -4.02
C VAL A 145 -10.47 -2.03 -4.19
N LEU A 146 -10.49 -1.53 -5.43
CA LEU A 146 -10.65 -0.10 -5.72
C LEU A 146 -12.07 0.41 -5.47
N GLU A 147 -13.08 -0.44 -5.71
CA GLU A 147 -14.48 -0.15 -5.43
C GLU A 147 -14.88 -0.53 -3.98
N GLN A 148 -13.90 -0.85 -3.12
CA GLN A 148 -14.07 -1.16 -1.70
C GLN A 148 -15.07 -2.30 -1.41
N ARG A 149 -15.16 -3.27 -2.33
CA ARG A 149 -15.97 -4.48 -2.18
C ARG A 149 -15.25 -5.50 -1.30
N ALA A 150 -16.00 -6.32 -0.57
CA ALA A 150 -15.43 -7.29 0.38
C ALA A 150 -14.78 -8.53 -0.27
N GLY A 151 -14.91 -8.68 -1.60
CA GLY A 151 -14.53 -9.89 -2.33
C GLY A 151 -15.33 -11.14 -1.93
N SER A 152 -15.13 -12.21 -2.69
CA SER A 152 -15.59 -13.56 -2.33
C SER A 152 -14.72 -14.16 -1.22
N ALA A 153 -15.15 -15.28 -0.62
CA ALA A 153 -14.34 -16.01 0.35
C ALA A 153 -12.97 -16.41 -0.24
N ASP A 154 -12.93 -16.78 -1.52
CA ASP A 154 -11.72 -17.24 -2.21
C ASP A 154 -10.76 -16.10 -2.56
N THR A 155 -11.28 -14.90 -2.82
CA THR A 155 -10.48 -13.75 -3.26
C THR A 155 -10.09 -12.82 -2.12
N ARG A 156 -10.85 -12.81 -1.02
CA ARG A 156 -10.63 -11.90 0.12
C ARG A 156 -9.21 -12.00 0.71
N GLY A 157 -8.65 -13.21 0.78
CA GLY A 157 -7.28 -13.40 1.26
C GLY A 157 -6.20 -12.88 0.30
N LEU A 158 -6.53 -12.73 -0.99
CA LEU A 158 -5.61 -12.28 -2.04
C LEU A 158 -5.63 -10.76 -2.20
N MET A 159 -6.75 -10.11 -1.86
CA MET A 159 -6.96 -8.68 -2.01
C MET A 159 -5.86 -7.81 -1.40
N PRO A 160 -5.32 -8.06 -0.18
CA PRO A 160 -4.26 -7.23 0.38
C PRO A 160 -2.96 -7.24 -0.43
N LEU A 161 -2.64 -8.35 -1.10
CA LEU A 161 -1.45 -8.48 -1.95
C LEU A 161 -1.63 -7.71 -3.26
N VAL A 162 -2.83 -7.76 -3.85
CA VAL A 162 -3.18 -6.96 -5.03
C VAL A 162 -3.21 -5.47 -4.69
N ALA A 163 -3.81 -5.10 -3.55
CA ALA A 163 -3.82 -3.73 -3.06
C ALA A 163 -2.40 -3.18 -2.83
N ALA A 164 -1.47 -4.02 -2.35
CA ALA A 164 -0.10 -3.62 -2.16
C ALA A 164 0.61 -3.27 -3.47
N ALA A 165 0.34 -4.00 -4.55
CA ALA A 165 0.85 -3.66 -5.88
C ALA A 165 0.26 -2.34 -6.41
N LEU A 166 -1.06 -2.16 -6.27
CA LEU A 166 -1.75 -0.93 -6.66
C LEU A 166 -1.28 0.32 -5.90
N GLN A 167 -0.71 0.15 -4.70
CA GLN A 167 -0.14 1.26 -3.92
C GLN A 167 1.27 1.67 -4.39
N VAL A 168 1.96 0.81 -5.13
CA VAL A 168 3.31 1.06 -5.65
C VAL A 168 3.29 1.56 -7.09
N ALA A 169 2.34 1.05 -7.88
CA ALA A 169 2.17 1.33 -9.31
C ALA A 169 1.95 2.82 -9.65
#